data_AF-A0A1Q9XHS9-F1
#
_entry.id   AF-A0A1Q9XHS9-F1
#
_cell.length_a   1.000
_cell.length_b   1.000
_cell.length_c   1.000
_cell.angle_alpha   90.00
_cell.angle_beta   90.00
_cell.angle_gamma   90.00
#
_symmetry.space_group_name_H-M   'P 1'
#
loop_
_entity.id
_entity.type
_entity.pdbx_description
1 polymer ?
#
loop_
_entity_poly.entity_id
_entity_poly.type
_entity_poly.pdbx_seq_one_letter_code
_entity_poly.pdbx_strand_id
1 'polypeptide(L)'
;MIELRQRLAELTTDERDEIFKFLRSEIAIHPLEEEFNAQAEVILEAISRGSDLTKRGIRGIIAEASFKVEVLEKLPQWQDITPPGDLPFDFKIADAIGEIGIQVKMQRKKNQRPMMANEGYRILSADKYVVETQKTRGGNKDGASTRPYRYGEFEILAVSMHPAANDWAQFRYTVASWLLPDPKDSACILKFQPVPLERNEDWTDSLEECIQWYRSGRQHTISH
;
A
#
# COMPACT_ATOMS: atom_id res chain seq x y z
N MET A 1 22.08 -1.57 -33.10
CA MET A 1 22.02 -1.84 -31.64
C MET A 1 23.37 -2.23 -31.06
N ILE A 2 24.07 -3.24 -31.60
CA ILE A 2 25.39 -3.67 -31.12
C ILE A 2 26.45 -2.55 -31.28
N GLU A 3 26.47 -1.88 -32.43
CA GLU A 3 27.45 -0.81 -32.73
C GLU A 3 27.33 0.42 -31.81
N LEU A 4 26.11 0.89 -31.53
CA LEU A 4 25.88 2.02 -30.61
C LEU A 4 26.32 1.70 -29.17
N ARG A 5 26.06 0.47 -28.70
CA ARG A 5 26.50 0.03 -27.37
C ARG A 5 28.01 -0.08 -27.26
N GLN A 6 28.70 -0.53 -28.32
CA GLN A 6 30.16 -0.56 -28.37
C GLN A 6 30.75 0.86 -28.32
N ARG A 7 30.21 1.79 -29.11
CA ARG A 7 30.67 3.19 -29.07
C ARG A 7 30.45 3.84 -27.70
N LEU A 8 29.30 3.62 -27.08
CA LEU A 8 29.06 4.08 -25.70
C LEU A 8 30.05 3.45 -24.71
N ALA A 9 30.43 2.19 -24.91
CA ALA A 9 31.38 1.49 -24.05
C ALA A 9 32.79 2.08 -24.10
N GLU A 10 33.17 2.71 -25.21
CA GLU A 10 34.46 3.38 -25.42
C GLU A 10 34.53 4.79 -24.80
N LEU A 11 33.37 5.40 -24.51
CA LEU A 11 33.30 6.71 -23.87
C LEU A 11 33.67 6.65 -22.38
N THR A 12 34.26 7.74 -21.92
CA THR A 12 34.45 8.05 -20.50
C THR A 12 33.11 8.27 -19.79
N THR A 13 33.11 8.25 -18.46
CA THR A 13 31.91 8.54 -17.66
C THR A 13 31.36 9.93 -17.94
N ASP A 14 32.22 10.94 -18.08
CA ASP A 14 31.79 12.33 -18.30
C ASP A 14 31.12 12.49 -19.67
N GLU A 15 31.68 11.87 -20.72
CA GLU A 15 31.08 11.87 -22.06
C GLU A 15 29.73 11.14 -22.08
N ARG A 16 29.60 10.04 -21.33
CA ARG A 16 28.31 9.35 -21.18
C ARG A 16 27.29 10.22 -20.48
N ASP A 17 27.69 10.95 -19.44
CA ASP A 17 26.83 11.87 -18.72
C ASP A 17 26.36 13.03 -19.60
N GLU A 18 27.24 13.57 -20.46
CA GLU A 18 26.88 14.61 -21.43
C GLU A 18 25.88 14.10 -22.46
N ILE A 19 26.12 12.93 -23.05
CA ILE A 19 25.19 12.29 -23.97
C ILE A 19 23.85 12.00 -23.29
N PHE A 20 23.87 11.51 -22.05
CA PHE A 20 22.66 11.23 -21.29
C PHE A 20 21.84 12.51 -21.08
N LYS A 21 22.47 13.61 -20.67
CA LYS A 21 21.80 14.91 -20.51
C LYS A 21 21.21 15.41 -21.82
N PHE A 22 21.94 15.27 -22.92
CA PHE A 22 21.45 15.62 -24.25
C PHE A 22 20.21 14.81 -24.63
N LEU A 23 20.28 13.47 -24.57
CA LEU A 23 19.15 12.59 -24.88
C LEU A 23 17.95 12.86 -23.99
N ARG A 24 18.19 13.07 -22.69
CA ARG A 24 17.14 13.37 -21.72
C ARG A 24 16.44 14.70 -22.01
N SER A 25 17.14 15.66 -22.62
CA SER A 25 16.55 16.94 -23.03
C SER A 25 15.58 16.82 -24.21
N GLU A 26 15.71 15.75 -25.01
CA GLU A 26 14.85 15.49 -26.18
C GLU A 26 13.77 14.44 -25.91
N ILE A 27 13.97 13.57 -24.91
CA ILE A 27 13.13 12.41 -24.67
C ILE A 27 12.40 12.56 -23.33
N ALA A 28 11.08 12.66 -23.39
CA ALA A 28 10.22 12.46 -22.22
C ALA A 28 10.23 10.98 -21.83
N ILE A 29 10.51 10.70 -20.56
CA ILE A 29 10.60 9.32 -20.04
C ILE A 29 9.32 8.85 -19.35
N HIS A 30 8.38 9.77 -19.10
CA HIS A 30 7.08 9.45 -18.51
C HIS A 30 5.98 10.40 -19.03
N PRO A 31 4.74 9.91 -19.29
CA PRO A 31 3.62 10.76 -19.73
C PRO A 31 3.31 11.96 -18.82
N LEU A 32 3.58 11.82 -17.51
CA LEU A 32 3.42 12.92 -16.55
C LEU A 32 4.26 14.15 -16.87
N GLU A 33 5.36 14.01 -17.63
CA GLU A 33 6.16 15.18 -18.00
C GLU A 33 5.39 16.12 -18.92
N GLU A 34 4.63 15.55 -19.85
CA GLU A 34 3.74 16.29 -20.73
C GLU A 34 2.52 16.81 -19.97
N GLU A 35 1.88 15.95 -19.17
CA GLU A 35 0.70 16.32 -18.38
C GLU A 35 0.97 17.50 -17.43
N PHE A 36 2.12 17.48 -16.73
CA PHE A 36 2.48 18.54 -15.78
C PHE A 36 3.31 19.65 -16.41
N ASN A 37 3.66 19.52 -17.70
CA ASN A 37 4.56 20.43 -18.41
C ASN A 37 5.86 20.70 -17.62
N ALA A 38 6.48 19.63 -17.12
CA ALA A 38 7.68 19.67 -16.29
C ALA A 38 8.49 18.38 -16.46
N GLN A 39 9.82 18.48 -16.52
CA GLN A 39 10.68 17.29 -16.58
C GLN A 39 10.56 16.42 -15.32
N ALA A 40 10.75 15.11 -15.46
CA ALA A 40 10.64 14.14 -14.36
C ALA A 40 11.49 14.51 -13.15
N GLU A 41 12.70 15.04 -13.37
CA GLU A 41 13.63 15.49 -12.33
C GLU A 41 13.04 16.63 -11.50
N VAL A 42 12.34 17.58 -12.15
CA VAL A 42 11.65 18.69 -11.46
C VAL A 42 10.49 18.15 -10.62
N ILE A 43 9.74 17.19 -11.16
CA ILE A 43 8.63 16.53 -10.44
C ILE A 43 9.17 15.78 -9.20
N LEU A 44 10.24 15.01 -9.36
CA LEU A 44 10.89 14.27 -8.26
C LEU A 44 11.46 15.23 -7.21
N GLU A 45 12.06 16.34 -7.61
CA GLU A 45 12.56 17.36 -6.69
C GLU A 45 11.41 18.06 -5.95
N ALA A 46 10.29 18.34 -6.63
CA ALA A 46 9.09 18.88 -5.99
C ALA A 46 8.53 17.93 -4.93
N ILE A 47 8.50 16.61 -5.21
CA ILE A 47 8.13 15.57 -4.24
C ILE A 47 9.13 15.54 -3.07
N SER A 48 10.43 15.62 -3.37
CA SER A 48 11.52 15.63 -2.37
C SER A 48 11.42 16.83 -1.42
N ARG A 49 11.04 18.00 -1.91
CA ARG A 49 10.77 19.20 -1.09
C ARG A 49 9.40 19.21 -0.43
N GLY A 50 8.50 18.35 -0.88
CA GLY A 50 7.15 18.21 -0.36
C GLY A 50 7.14 17.85 1.13
N SER A 51 6.03 18.21 1.79
CA SER A 51 5.80 17.89 3.19
C SER A 51 5.83 16.37 3.45
N ASP A 52 6.01 15.98 4.71
CA ASP A 52 5.88 14.58 5.12
C ASP A 52 4.51 13.99 4.75
N LEU A 53 3.45 14.81 4.73
CA LEU A 53 2.12 14.38 4.31
C LEU A 53 2.10 14.03 2.81
N THR A 54 2.71 14.86 1.97
CA THR A 54 2.83 14.61 0.52
C THR A 54 3.60 13.32 0.26
N LYS A 55 4.78 13.17 0.88
CA LYS A 55 5.61 11.96 0.75
C LYS A 55 4.88 10.72 1.25
N ARG A 56 4.12 10.83 2.34
CA ARG A 56 3.29 9.74 2.86
C ARG A 56 2.19 9.34 1.88
N GLY A 57 1.52 10.30 1.26
CA GLY A 57 0.51 10.04 0.22
C GLY A 57 1.09 9.28 -0.96
N ILE A 58 2.24 9.74 -1.47
CA ILE A 58 2.94 9.08 -2.58
C ILE A 58 3.36 7.66 -2.20
N ARG A 59 3.88 7.45 -0.99
CA ARG A 59 4.24 6.10 -0.52
C ARG A 59 3.02 5.17 -0.44
N GLY A 60 1.84 5.68 -0.09
CA GLY A 60 0.59 4.92 -0.14
C GLY A 60 0.29 4.45 -1.56
N ILE A 61 0.35 5.36 -2.54
CA ILE A 61 0.15 5.04 -3.96
C ILE A 61 1.20 4.02 -4.46
N ILE A 62 2.47 4.15 -4.02
CA ILE A 62 3.51 3.16 -4.33
C ILE A 62 3.14 1.79 -3.73
N ALA A 63 2.63 1.73 -2.49
CA ALA A 63 2.22 0.47 -1.87
C ALA A 63 1.10 -0.22 -2.66
N GLU A 64 0.12 0.55 -3.15
CA GLU A 64 -0.97 0.06 -4.00
C GLU A 64 -0.44 -0.45 -5.35
N ALA A 65 0.42 0.31 -6.02
CA ALA A 65 1.03 -0.09 -7.29
C ALA A 65 1.91 -1.34 -7.13
N SER A 66 2.71 -1.41 -6.07
CA SER A 66 3.53 -2.57 -5.76
C SER A 66 2.66 -3.78 -5.43
N PHE A 67 1.54 -3.63 -4.73
CA PHE A 67 0.62 -4.75 -4.48
C PHE A 67 0.09 -5.32 -5.79
N LYS A 68 -0.30 -4.46 -6.74
CA LYS A 68 -0.76 -4.90 -8.06
C LYS A 68 0.31 -5.73 -8.80
N VAL A 69 1.51 -5.18 -8.96
CA VAL A 69 2.57 -5.80 -9.77
C VAL A 69 3.19 -7.01 -9.06
N GLU A 70 3.47 -6.89 -7.77
CA GLU A 70 4.21 -7.91 -7.03
C GLU A 70 3.32 -9.06 -6.56
N VAL A 71 2.02 -8.84 -6.42
CA VAL A 71 1.05 -9.82 -5.91
C VAL A 71 -0.01 -10.15 -6.97
N LEU A 72 -0.88 -9.20 -7.32
CA LEU A 72 -2.09 -9.51 -8.11
C LEU A 72 -1.77 -10.03 -9.52
N GLU A 73 -0.84 -9.41 -10.23
CA GLU A 73 -0.45 -9.84 -11.59
C GLU A 73 0.24 -11.21 -11.62
N LYS A 74 0.69 -11.71 -10.45
CA LYS A 74 1.33 -13.02 -10.29
C LYS A 74 0.36 -14.08 -9.79
N LEU A 75 -0.87 -13.72 -9.42
CA LEU A 75 -1.88 -14.66 -8.94
C LEU A 75 -2.58 -15.33 -10.13
N PRO A 76 -2.36 -16.62 -10.38
CA PRO A 76 -3.07 -17.31 -11.45
C PRO A 76 -4.55 -17.44 -11.06
N GLN A 77 -5.43 -17.44 -12.06
CA GLN A 77 -6.89 -17.67 -11.91
C GLN A 77 -7.67 -16.54 -11.22
N TRP A 78 -7.00 -15.45 -10.83
CA TRP A 78 -7.65 -14.25 -10.32
C TRP A 78 -7.70 -13.16 -11.38
N GLN A 79 -8.84 -12.48 -11.49
CA GLN A 79 -9.01 -11.33 -12.36
C GLN A 79 -9.22 -10.08 -11.51
N ASP A 80 -8.45 -9.03 -11.79
CA ASP A 80 -8.72 -7.69 -11.28
C ASP A 80 -9.93 -7.10 -12.00
N ILE A 81 -11.03 -6.92 -11.26
CA ILE A 81 -12.30 -6.35 -11.71
C ILE A 81 -12.60 -5.03 -11.00
N THR A 82 -11.57 -4.35 -10.49
CA THR A 82 -11.71 -3.11 -9.72
C THR A 82 -12.42 -2.04 -10.55
N PRO A 83 -13.60 -1.55 -10.13
CA PRO A 83 -14.28 -0.49 -10.86
C PRO A 83 -13.56 0.85 -10.67
N PRO A 84 -13.67 1.79 -11.62
CA PRO A 84 -13.17 3.13 -11.42
C PRO A 84 -14.00 3.85 -10.34
N GLY A 85 -13.35 4.65 -9.47
CA GLY A 85 -14.06 5.51 -8.53
C GLY A 85 -13.34 5.70 -7.19
N ASP A 86 -14.03 6.38 -6.27
CA ASP A 86 -13.63 6.54 -4.87
C ASP A 86 -14.31 5.43 -4.05
N LEU A 87 -13.64 4.29 -3.93
CA LEU A 87 -14.15 3.08 -3.31
C LEU A 87 -13.54 2.89 -1.91
N PRO A 88 -14.19 2.14 -1.01
CA PRO A 88 -13.63 1.86 0.30
C PRO A 88 -12.60 0.71 0.29
N PHE A 89 -12.16 0.27 -0.88
CA PHE A 89 -11.10 -0.70 -1.13
C PHE A 89 -10.28 -0.24 -2.32
N ASP A 90 -9.03 -0.71 -2.42
CA ASP A 90 -8.15 -0.32 -3.52
C ASP A 90 -8.23 -1.32 -4.67
N PHE A 91 -8.55 -2.58 -4.38
CA PHE A 91 -8.70 -3.64 -5.37
C PHE A 91 -9.94 -4.48 -5.13
N LYS A 92 -10.54 -4.96 -6.22
CA LYS A 92 -11.57 -6.00 -6.22
C LYS A 92 -11.18 -7.08 -7.22
N ILE A 93 -10.96 -8.29 -6.72
CA ILE A 93 -10.55 -9.43 -7.53
C ILE A 93 -11.63 -10.50 -7.53
N ALA A 94 -11.69 -11.30 -8.60
CA ALA A 94 -12.64 -12.39 -8.71
C ALA A 94 -11.98 -13.67 -9.25
N ASP A 95 -12.49 -14.81 -8.78
CA ASP A 95 -12.23 -16.14 -9.33
C ASP A 95 -13.57 -16.85 -9.64
N ALA A 96 -13.53 -18.17 -9.83
CA ALA A 96 -14.73 -18.96 -10.10
C ALA A 96 -15.71 -19.08 -8.91
N ILE A 97 -15.26 -18.76 -7.69
CA ILE A 97 -16.07 -18.88 -6.46
C ILE A 97 -16.76 -17.54 -6.15
N GLY A 98 -16.08 -16.42 -6.36
CA GLY A 98 -16.67 -15.10 -6.17
C GLY A 98 -15.65 -13.98 -6.04
N GLU A 99 -16.16 -12.81 -5.68
CA GLU A 99 -15.41 -11.56 -5.60
C GLU A 99 -14.84 -11.33 -4.19
N ILE A 100 -13.69 -10.66 -4.10
CA ILE A 100 -13.01 -10.25 -2.87
C ILE A 100 -12.53 -8.81 -3.03
N GLY A 101 -12.98 -7.93 -2.14
CA GLY A 101 -12.48 -6.57 -1.96
C GLY A 101 -11.27 -6.55 -1.03
N ILE A 102 -10.23 -5.83 -1.44
CA ILE A 102 -8.96 -5.74 -0.73
C ILE A 102 -8.61 -4.26 -0.52
N GLN A 103 -8.44 -3.86 0.73
CA GLN A 103 -7.87 -2.57 1.07
C GLN A 103 -6.38 -2.73 1.36
N VAL A 104 -5.54 -1.97 0.66
CA VAL A 104 -4.11 -1.85 0.91
C VAL A 104 -3.88 -0.70 1.89
N LYS A 105 -3.04 -0.95 2.88
CA LYS A 105 -2.52 0.06 3.80
C LYS A 105 -1.03 -0.16 4.02
N MET A 106 -0.37 0.84 4.57
CA MET A 106 1.03 0.71 4.95
C MET A 106 1.17 0.59 6.46
N GLN A 107 2.09 -0.26 6.90
CA GLN A 107 2.63 -0.21 8.25
C GLN A 107 3.07 1.23 8.57
N ARG A 108 2.73 1.74 9.75
CA ARG A 108 2.96 3.15 10.08
C ARG A 108 4.40 3.43 10.44
N LYS A 109 4.93 4.53 9.90
CA LYS A 109 6.16 5.13 10.41
C LYS A 109 5.88 6.20 11.45
N LYS A 110 6.79 6.30 12.41
CA LYS A 110 6.90 7.42 13.36
C LYS A 110 8.37 7.79 13.47
N ASN A 111 8.71 9.06 13.26
CA ASN A 111 10.10 9.54 13.29
C ASN A 111 11.06 8.68 12.42
N GLN A 112 10.65 8.39 11.19
CA GLN A 112 11.40 7.58 10.21
C GLN A 112 11.68 6.11 10.58
N ARG A 113 11.14 5.57 11.68
CA ARG A 113 11.16 4.14 12.00
C ARG A 113 9.74 3.52 11.95
N PRO A 114 9.62 2.20 11.85
CA PRO A 114 8.36 1.49 12.12
C PRO A 114 7.80 1.88 13.50
N MET A 115 6.52 2.18 13.55
CA MET A 115 5.76 2.45 14.75
C MET A 115 5.21 1.15 15.35
N MET A 116 5.37 0.98 16.66
CA MET A 116 4.83 -0.16 17.40
C MET A 116 3.36 0.06 17.78
N ALA A 117 2.58 -1.00 17.97
CA ALA A 117 1.14 -0.93 18.24
C ALA A 117 0.81 -0.21 19.54
N ASN A 118 1.57 -0.46 20.60
CA ASN A 118 1.42 0.25 21.87
C ASN A 118 1.62 1.78 21.78
N GLU A 119 2.34 2.26 20.75
CA GLU A 119 2.49 3.69 20.49
C GLU A 119 1.24 4.33 19.86
N GLY A 120 0.39 3.51 19.21
CA GLY A 120 -0.90 3.93 18.68
C GLY A 120 -1.96 3.93 19.78
N TYR A 121 -2.06 2.81 20.49
CA TYR A 121 -2.89 2.67 21.69
C TYR A 121 -2.17 1.83 22.74
N ARG A 122 -2.06 2.33 23.97
CA ARG A 122 -1.31 1.67 25.06
C ARG A 122 -1.79 0.25 25.40
N ILE A 123 -3.04 -0.09 25.07
CA ILE A 123 -3.62 -1.43 25.29
C ILE A 123 -3.12 -2.47 24.30
N LEU A 124 -2.59 -2.05 23.15
CA LEU A 124 -2.05 -2.94 22.14
C LEU A 124 -0.63 -3.38 22.51
N SER A 125 -0.21 -4.53 21.98
CA SER A 125 1.08 -5.13 22.26
C SER A 125 2.26 -4.22 21.86
N ALA A 126 3.31 -4.25 22.68
CA ALA A 126 4.58 -3.59 22.36
C ALA A 126 5.43 -4.38 21.35
N ASP A 127 5.10 -5.66 21.13
CA ASP A 127 5.84 -6.58 20.27
C ASP A 127 5.20 -6.74 18.89
N LYS A 128 4.35 -5.78 18.50
CA LYS A 128 3.69 -5.73 17.19
C LYS A 128 3.88 -4.37 16.55
N TYR A 129 3.94 -4.34 15.24
CA TYR A 129 3.83 -3.11 14.47
C TYR A 129 2.39 -2.62 14.43
N VAL A 130 2.17 -1.41 13.90
CA VAL A 130 0.83 -0.85 13.73
C VAL A 130 0.54 -0.47 12.29
N VAL A 131 -0.71 -0.67 11.87
CA VAL A 131 -1.28 -0.08 10.65
C VAL A 131 -2.39 0.90 11.03
N GLU A 132 -2.53 2.00 10.28
CA GLU A 132 -3.66 2.93 10.42
C GLU A 132 -4.73 2.59 9.39
N THR A 133 -5.88 2.10 9.87
CA THR A 133 -7.07 1.76 9.07
C THR A 133 -8.06 2.91 9.12
N GLN A 134 -7.70 4.02 8.49
CA GLN A 134 -8.55 5.21 8.37
C GLN A 134 -8.58 5.69 6.92
N LYS A 135 -9.75 6.12 6.44
CA LYS A 135 -9.91 6.75 5.12
C LYS A 135 -9.19 8.10 5.09
N THR A 136 -8.44 8.34 4.01
CA THR A 136 -7.59 9.53 3.82
C THR A 136 -8.44 10.77 3.56
N ARG A 137 -9.55 10.61 2.82
CA ARG A 137 -10.55 11.66 2.57
C ARG A 137 -11.57 11.63 3.70
N GLY A 138 -11.72 12.75 4.40
CA GLY A 138 -12.67 12.88 5.50
C GLY A 138 -13.76 13.90 5.23
N GLY A 139 -14.94 13.62 5.77
CA GLY A 139 -15.97 14.59 6.09
C GLY A 139 -16.53 14.30 7.48
N ASN A 140 -17.23 15.28 8.05
CA ASN A 140 -18.19 15.01 9.11
C ASN A 140 -19.57 15.00 8.45
N LYS A 141 -20.33 13.93 8.63
CA LYS A 141 -21.74 13.90 8.23
C LYS A 141 -22.55 13.73 9.51
N ASP A 142 -23.43 14.69 9.79
CA ASP A 142 -24.32 14.67 10.96
C ASP A 142 -23.59 14.46 12.31
N GLY A 143 -22.42 15.08 12.47
CA GLY A 143 -21.60 14.99 13.69
C GLY A 143 -20.78 13.69 13.83
N ALA A 144 -20.95 12.73 12.93
CA ALA A 144 -20.14 11.51 12.88
C ALA A 144 -18.97 11.64 11.90
N SER A 145 -17.80 11.21 12.33
CA SER A 145 -16.61 11.10 11.47
C SER A 145 -16.88 10.03 10.40
N THR A 146 -16.84 10.39 9.11
CA THR A 146 -16.98 9.41 8.01
C THR A 146 -15.68 8.70 7.67
N ARG A 147 -14.64 8.93 8.47
CA ARG A 147 -13.27 8.45 8.22
C ARG A 147 -13.01 6.99 8.62
N PRO A 148 -13.60 6.42 9.68
CA PRO A 148 -13.39 5.01 10.00
C PRO A 148 -13.93 4.12 8.88
N TYR A 149 -13.25 3.00 8.62
CA TYR A 149 -13.85 1.95 7.83
C TYR A 149 -14.90 1.21 8.66
N ARG A 150 -15.97 0.77 8.01
CA ARG A 150 -16.97 -0.13 8.60
C ARG A 150 -16.68 -1.57 8.19
N TYR A 151 -17.08 -2.52 9.02
CA TYR A 151 -17.04 -3.93 8.62
C TYR A 151 -17.95 -4.15 7.39
N GLY A 152 -17.48 -4.98 6.46
CA GLY A 152 -18.17 -5.26 5.19
C GLY A 152 -17.89 -4.25 4.07
N GLU A 153 -17.05 -3.23 4.32
CA GLU A 153 -16.60 -2.35 3.23
C GLU A 153 -15.50 -2.99 2.35
N PHE A 154 -14.79 -3.98 2.89
CA PHE A 154 -13.83 -4.82 2.19
C PHE A 154 -13.66 -6.12 2.99
N GLU A 155 -13.15 -7.17 2.34
CA GLU A 155 -13.00 -8.50 2.93
C GLU A 155 -11.60 -8.73 3.50
N ILE A 156 -10.56 -8.17 2.86
CA ILE A 156 -9.16 -8.38 3.25
C ILE A 156 -8.44 -7.05 3.44
N LEU A 157 -7.64 -6.97 4.50
CA LEU A 157 -6.66 -5.91 4.69
C LEU A 157 -5.28 -6.43 4.29
N ALA A 158 -4.67 -5.80 3.28
CA ALA A 158 -3.29 -6.03 2.87
C ALA A 158 -2.40 -4.92 3.44
N VAL A 159 -1.45 -5.27 4.30
CA VAL A 159 -0.53 -4.32 4.91
C VAL A 159 0.85 -4.42 4.29
N SER A 160 1.26 -3.40 3.55
CA SER A 160 2.63 -3.28 3.07
C SER A 160 3.59 -3.14 4.26
N MET A 161 4.53 -4.08 4.35
CA MET A 161 5.55 -4.15 5.38
C MET A 161 6.83 -3.40 5.01
N HIS A 162 6.88 -2.76 3.83
CA HIS A 162 8.03 -1.98 3.37
C HIS A 162 8.62 -1.07 4.47
N PRO A 163 7.84 -0.33 5.27
CA PRO A 163 8.44 0.54 6.28
C PRO A 163 9.28 -0.19 7.33
N ALA A 164 9.01 -1.47 7.60
CA ALA A 164 9.76 -2.32 8.51
C ALA A 164 10.80 -3.20 7.81
N ALA A 165 10.47 -3.74 6.64
CA ALA A 165 11.32 -4.67 5.90
C ALA A 165 12.21 -4.02 4.82
N ASN A 166 11.93 -2.76 4.46
CA ASN A 166 12.51 -2.06 3.31
C ASN A 166 12.33 -2.81 1.98
N ASP A 167 11.19 -3.47 1.82
CA ASP A 167 10.83 -4.29 0.67
C ASP A 167 9.36 -4.06 0.28
N TRP A 168 9.12 -3.64 -0.96
CA TRP A 168 7.78 -3.34 -1.47
C TRP A 168 6.98 -4.58 -1.85
N ALA A 169 7.62 -5.74 -1.97
CA ALA A 169 6.94 -7.02 -2.24
C ALA A 169 6.41 -7.69 -0.96
N GLN A 170 6.77 -7.19 0.23
CA GLN A 170 6.36 -7.79 1.49
C GLN A 170 5.04 -7.22 2.00
N PHE A 171 4.08 -8.12 2.16
CA PHE A 171 2.76 -7.83 2.70
C PHE A 171 2.40 -8.79 3.84
N ARG A 172 1.50 -8.33 4.71
CA ARG A 172 0.78 -9.15 5.69
C ARG A 172 -0.70 -9.00 5.46
N TYR A 173 -1.42 -10.10 5.53
CA TYR A 173 -2.84 -10.17 5.22
C TYR A 173 -3.63 -10.64 6.44
N THR A 174 -4.79 -10.04 6.64
CA THR A 174 -5.79 -10.56 7.57
C THR A 174 -7.20 -10.30 7.04
N VAL A 175 -8.16 -11.05 7.57
CA VAL A 175 -9.57 -10.89 7.23
C VAL A 175 -10.10 -9.64 7.93
N ALA A 176 -10.80 -8.78 7.19
CA ALA A 176 -11.29 -7.50 7.71
C ALA A 176 -12.24 -7.67 8.91
N SER A 177 -13.06 -8.72 8.91
CA SER A 177 -13.96 -9.05 10.03
C SER A 177 -13.23 -9.51 11.30
N TRP A 178 -11.93 -9.83 11.23
CA TRP A 178 -11.12 -10.19 12.40
C TRP A 178 -10.46 -8.98 13.05
N LEU A 179 -10.45 -7.82 12.40
CA LEU A 179 -9.85 -6.59 12.92
C LEU A 179 -10.55 -6.15 14.21
N LEU A 180 -9.82 -5.44 15.06
CA LEU A 180 -10.33 -4.93 16.33
C LEU A 180 -11.43 -3.87 16.10
N PRO A 181 -12.57 -3.94 16.81
CA PRO A 181 -13.64 -2.96 16.68
C PRO A 181 -13.30 -1.65 17.40
N ASP A 182 -13.85 -0.54 16.94
CA ASP A 182 -13.81 0.73 17.67
C ASP A 182 -14.67 0.59 18.95
N PRO A 183 -14.12 0.88 20.15
CA PRO A 183 -14.87 0.77 21.40
C PRO A 183 -16.06 1.74 21.51
N LYS A 184 -16.13 2.77 20.65
CA LYS A 184 -17.24 3.73 20.58
C LYS A 184 -18.32 3.35 19.58
N ASP A 185 -17.99 2.59 18.54
CA ASP A 185 -18.92 2.07 17.53
C ASP A 185 -18.40 0.73 17.02
N SER A 186 -18.97 -0.37 17.51
CA SER A 186 -18.53 -1.72 17.15
C SER A 186 -18.80 -2.10 15.69
N ALA A 187 -19.57 -1.29 14.94
CA ALA A 187 -19.70 -1.46 13.49
C ALA A 187 -18.50 -0.88 12.71
N CYS A 188 -17.63 -0.12 13.38
CA CYS A 188 -16.42 0.46 12.81
C CYS A 188 -15.17 -0.31 13.21
N ILE A 189 -14.20 -0.35 12.30
CA ILE A 189 -12.86 -0.88 12.53
C ILE A 189 -12.06 0.15 13.33
N LEU A 190 -11.40 -0.28 14.41
CA LEU A 190 -10.54 0.56 15.22
C LEU A 190 -9.43 1.17 14.35
N LYS A 191 -9.14 2.46 14.54
CA LYS A 191 -8.19 3.22 13.72
C LYS A 191 -6.79 2.59 13.62
N PHE A 192 -6.29 2.00 14.70
CA PHE A 192 -4.98 1.35 14.72
C PHE A 192 -5.16 -0.13 14.98
N GLN A 193 -4.64 -0.94 14.06
CA GLN A 193 -4.67 -2.40 14.15
C GLN A 193 -3.25 -2.91 14.39
N PRO A 194 -3.05 -3.84 15.33
CA PRO A 194 -1.77 -4.47 15.56
C PRO A 194 -1.44 -5.44 14.43
N VAL A 195 -0.19 -5.38 13.93
CA VAL A 195 0.33 -6.24 12.87
C VAL A 195 1.54 -6.99 13.43
N PRO A 196 1.54 -8.32 13.48
CA PRO A 196 2.66 -9.08 14.00
C PRO A 196 3.89 -8.94 13.09
N LEU A 197 5.07 -9.08 13.69
CA LEU A 197 6.35 -9.05 12.97
C LEU A 197 6.43 -10.23 11.98
N GLU A 198 6.01 -11.41 12.44
CA GLU A 198 5.98 -12.64 11.68
C GLU A 198 4.55 -13.14 11.45
N ARG A 199 4.36 -14.03 10.48
CA ARG A 199 3.07 -14.70 10.28
C ARG A 199 2.65 -15.47 11.54
N ASN A 200 1.35 -15.52 11.80
CA ASN A 200 0.76 -16.27 12.91
C ASN A 200 -0.67 -16.74 12.54
N GLU A 201 -1.48 -17.09 13.52
CA GLU A 201 -2.87 -17.52 13.32
C GLU A 201 -3.85 -16.40 12.95
N ASP A 202 -3.43 -15.14 13.11
CA ASP A 202 -4.23 -13.93 12.86
C ASP A 202 -3.87 -13.27 11.51
N TRP A 203 -2.61 -13.42 11.09
CA TRP A 203 -2.02 -12.76 9.93
C TRP A 203 -1.11 -13.71 9.15
N THR A 204 -1.28 -13.74 7.83
CA THR A 204 -0.46 -14.54 6.91
C THR A 204 0.33 -13.66 5.95
N ASP A 205 1.34 -14.22 5.30
CA ASP A 205 2.09 -13.66 4.18
C ASP A 205 1.62 -14.18 2.81
N SER A 206 0.60 -15.04 2.76
CA SER A 206 -0.07 -15.50 1.52
C SER A 206 -1.47 -14.90 1.40
N LEU A 207 -1.74 -14.24 0.26
CA LEU A 207 -3.08 -13.71 -0.01
C LEU A 207 -4.09 -14.86 -0.16
N GLU A 208 -3.72 -15.94 -0.83
CA GLU A 208 -4.59 -17.10 -1.03
C GLU A 208 -4.99 -17.77 0.29
N GLU A 209 -4.07 -17.91 1.25
CA GLU A 209 -4.37 -18.42 2.59
C GLU A 209 -5.37 -17.50 3.31
N CYS A 210 -5.20 -16.18 3.21
CA CYS A 210 -6.14 -15.23 3.84
C CYS A 210 -7.54 -15.29 3.19
N ILE A 211 -7.61 -15.46 1.87
CA ILE A 211 -8.86 -15.66 1.14
C ILE A 211 -9.54 -16.97 1.60
N GLN A 212 -8.79 -18.04 1.81
CA GLN A 212 -9.32 -19.30 2.34
C GLN A 212 -9.89 -19.10 3.75
N TRP A 213 -9.20 -18.36 4.62
CA TRP A 213 -9.73 -18.02 5.95
C TRP A 213 -11.06 -17.27 5.86
N TYR A 214 -11.14 -16.23 5.02
CA TYR A 214 -12.38 -15.49 4.81
C TYR A 214 -13.52 -16.40 4.33
N ARG A 215 -13.27 -17.21 3.30
CA ARG A 215 -14.27 -18.12 2.69
C ARG A 215 -14.71 -19.24 3.61
N SER A 216 -13.85 -19.66 4.55
CA SER A 216 -14.22 -20.66 5.55
C SER A 216 -15.35 -20.20 6.49
N GLY A 217 -15.61 -18.89 6.56
CA GLY A 217 -16.56 -18.31 7.51
C GLY A 217 -16.06 -18.35 8.96
N ARG A 218 -14.78 -18.70 9.19
CA ARG A 218 -14.16 -18.73 10.52
C ARG A 218 -14.36 -17.38 11.21
N GLN A 219 -14.96 -17.44 12.39
CA GLN A 219 -15.09 -16.32 13.29
C GLN A 219 -13.85 -16.23 14.17
N HIS A 220 -13.22 -15.07 14.19
CA HIS A 220 -11.98 -14.83 14.93
C HIS A 220 -11.82 -13.33 15.20
N THR A 221 -10.95 -12.96 16.12
CA THR A 221 -10.54 -11.57 16.34
C THR A 221 -9.05 -11.56 16.60
N ILE A 222 -8.33 -10.70 15.89
CA ILE A 222 -6.88 -10.65 16.01
C ILE A 222 -6.45 -10.30 17.43
N SER A 223 -5.32 -10.85 17.85
CA SER A 223 -4.76 -10.54 19.16
C SER A 223 -4.33 -9.07 19.24
N HIS A 224 -4.58 -8.44 20.40
CA HIS A 224 -4.16 -7.08 20.72
C HIS A 224 -2.64 -6.87 20.70
#